data_AF-A0A379TFX8-F1
#
_entry.id   AF-A0A379TFX8-F1
#
_cell.length_a   1.000
_cell.length_b   1.000
_cell.length_c   1.000
_cell.angle_alpha   90.00
_cell.angle_beta   90.00
_cell.angle_gamma   90.00
#
_symmetry.space_group_name_H-M   'P 1'
#
loop_
_entity.id
_entity.type
_entity.pdbx_description
1 polymer ?
#
loop_
_entity_poly.entity_id
_entity_poly.type
_entity_poly.pdbx_seq_one_letter_code
_entity_poly.pdbx_strand_id
1 'polypeptide(L)'
;MLVRWYHEGLDAFEHTCPTGRAIYDSAYASLINYLGAPEETDGFDDLITSCREQHEALKAQLEQGRDRLLEIHSNGGEKAQQLAQSIEEQDDDTSLIAFAMNLFDIIGINQDDRGDNLIVLTPSDHMLVPDFPGLPEDGCTITFERDVALSREDAQFITWEHPLIRNGLDLILSGDTGSSTISLLKNKALPVGTLLVELIYVVEAQAPKQLQLNRFLPRRRSVCC
;
A
#
# COMPACT_ATOMS: atom_id res chain seq x y z
N MET A 1 -23.23 -34.98 4.49
CA MET A 1 -24.39 -34.14 4.87
C MET A 1 -24.03 -32.66 4.94
N LEU A 2 -23.08 -32.20 5.78
CA LEU A 2 -22.72 -30.76 5.86
C LEU A 2 -22.33 -30.13 4.51
N VAL A 3 -21.52 -30.83 3.71
CA VAL A 3 -21.11 -30.35 2.37
C VAL A 3 -22.33 -30.07 1.50
N ARG A 4 -23.31 -30.99 1.48
CA ARG A 4 -24.56 -30.83 0.73
C ARG A 4 -25.38 -29.67 1.26
N TRP A 5 -25.50 -29.51 2.57
CA TRP A 5 -26.24 -28.38 3.14
C TRP A 5 -25.59 -27.03 2.86
N TYR A 6 -24.26 -26.92 2.97
CA TYR A 6 -23.53 -25.68 2.62
C TYR A 6 -23.57 -25.36 1.13
N HIS A 7 -23.53 -26.36 0.25
CA HIS A 7 -23.54 -26.17 -1.20
C HIS A 7 -24.95 -26.05 -1.77
N GLU A 8 -25.78 -27.08 -1.61
CA GLU A 8 -27.12 -27.15 -2.20
C GLU A 8 -28.10 -26.23 -1.46
N GLY A 9 -27.99 -26.14 -0.13
CA GLY A 9 -28.88 -25.33 0.71
C GLY A 9 -28.51 -23.85 0.74
N LEU A 10 -27.25 -23.54 0.99
CA LEU A 10 -26.78 -22.17 1.25
C LEU A 10 -25.92 -21.56 0.14
N ASP A 11 -25.48 -22.36 -0.83
CA ASP A 11 -24.58 -21.96 -1.91
C ASP A 11 -23.31 -21.23 -1.45
N ALA A 12 -22.79 -21.64 -0.29
CA ALA A 12 -21.75 -20.92 0.44
C ALA A 12 -20.33 -21.14 -0.10
N PHE A 13 -20.13 -22.09 -1.03
CA PHE A 13 -18.83 -22.35 -1.66
C PHE A 13 -18.62 -21.52 -2.93
N GLU A 14 -19.69 -21.26 -3.68
CA GLU A 14 -19.62 -20.52 -4.95
C GLU A 14 -19.91 -19.02 -4.73
N HIS A 15 -20.70 -18.69 -3.70
CA HIS A 15 -21.12 -17.32 -3.40
C HIS A 15 -20.82 -16.93 -1.96
N THR A 16 -20.56 -15.64 -1.74
CA THR A 16 -20.53 -15.07 -0.39
C THR A 16 -21.95 -15.12 0.19
N CYS A 17 -22.14 -15.94 1.24
CA CYS A 17 -23.47 -16.21 1.80
C CYS A 17 -23.72 -15.41 3.09
N PRO A 18 -24.36 -14.22 3.04
CA PRO A 18 -24.68 -13.43 4.23
C PRO A 18 -25.86 -14.02 5.03
N THR A 19 -26.63 -14.95 4.46
CA THR A 19 -27.86 -15.51 5.04
C THR A 19 -27.62 -16.79 5.84
N GLY A 20 -26.43 -17.38 5.75
CA GLY A 20 -26.12 -18.69 6.33
C GLY A 20 -26.37 -18.77 7.84
N ARG A 21 -26.08 -17.70 8.59
CA ARG A 21 -26.31 -17.70 10.04
C ARG A 21 -27.79 -17.71 10.42
N ALA A 22 -28.61 -16.91 9.75
CA ALA A 22 -30.04 -16.83 10.04
C ALA A 22 -30.76 -18.16 9.74
N ILE A 23 -30.37 -18.83 8.66
CA ILE A 23 -30.90 -20.14 8.25
C ILE A 23 -30.37 -21.25 9.16
N TYR A 24 -29.11 -21.15 9.60
CA TYR A 24 -28.56 -22.07 10.59
C TYR A 24 -29.35 -22.02 11.90
N ASP A 25 -29.61 -20.83 12.44
CA ASP A 25 -30.30 -20.67 13.71
C ASP A 25 -31.76 -21.16 13.63
N SER A 26 -32.43 -21.05 12.46
CA SER A 26 -33.79 -21.57 12.25
C SER A 26 -33.82 -23.10 12.04
N ALA A 27 -32.83 -23.66 11.33
CA ALA A 27 -32.73 -25.09 11.03
C ALA A 27 -31.93 -25.89 12.07
N TYR A 28 -31.39 -25.24 13.11
CA TYR A 28 -30.40 -25.79 14.03
C TYR A 28 -30.81 -27.15 14.64
N ALA A 29 -32.02 -27.23 15.19
CA ALA A 29 -32.49 -28.45 15.86
C ALA A 29 -32.58 -29.64 14.89
N SER A 30 -33.11 -29.41 13.69
CA SER A 30 -33.22 -30.43 12.66
C SER A 30 -31.84 -30.82 12.11
N LEU A 31 -30.99 -29.83 11.84
CA LEU A 31 -29.65 -30.04 11.31
C LEU A 31 -28.78 -30.86 12.28
N ILE A 32 -28.79 -30.53 13.58
CA ILE A 32 -28.01 -31.25 14.60
C ILE A 32 -28.48 -32.70 14.75
N ASN A 33 -29.78 -32.99 14.61
CA ASN A 33 -30.28 -34.36 14.65
C ASN A 33 -29.73 -35.20 13.48
N TYR A 34 -29.72 -34.67 12.26
CA TYR A 34 -29.09 -35.35 11.11
C TYR A 34 -27.57 -35.47 11.23
N LEU A 35 -26.91 -34.55 11.95
CA LEU A 35 -25.47 -34.66 12.25
C LEU A 35 -25.18 -35.69 13.34
N GLY A 36 -26.09 -35.88 14.29
CA GLY A 36 -25.99 -36.87 15.37
C GLY A 36 -26.31 -38.30 14.93
N ALA A 37 -27.12 -38.48 13.88
CA ALA A 37 -27.50 -39.77 13.31
C ALA A 37 -27.36 -39.77 11.77
N PRO A 38 -26.13 -39.80 11.23
CA PRO A 38 -25.87 -39.64 9.79
C PRO A 38 -26.36 -40.82 8.91
N GLU A 39 -26.81 -41.92 9.51
CA GLU A 39 -27.42 -43.05 8.80
C GLU A 39 -28.90 -42.80 8.44
N GLU A 40 -29.58 -41.88 9.12
CA GLU A 40 -30.93 -41.45 8.75
C GLU A 40 -30.84 -40.31 7.73
N THR A 41 -30.93 -40.66 6.45
CA THR A 41 -30.97 -39.69 5.33
C THR A 41 -32.40 -39.31 4.92
N ASP A 42 -33.41 -39.98 5.47
CA ASP A 42 -34.81 -39.80 5.08
C ASP A 42 -35.30 -38.41 5.52
N GLY A 43 -35.77 -37.58 4.58
CA GLY A 43 -36.18 -36.19 4.83
C GLY A 43 -35.04 -35.16 4.87
N PHE A 44 -33.77 -35.55 4.69
CA PHE A 44 -32.65 -34.60 4.62
C PHE A 44 -32.68 -33.73 3.35
N ASP A 45 -33.12 -34.31 2.22
CA ASP A 45 -33.27 -33.57 0.96
C ASP A 45 -34.39 -32.51 1.04
N ASP A 46 -35.44 -32.76 1.82
CA ASP A 46 -36.51 -31.78 2.09
C ASP A 46 -35.99 -30.62 2.95
N LEU A 47 -35.12 -30.92 3.93
CA LEU A 47 -34.45 -29.89 4.74
C LEU A 47 -33.57 -29.00 3.87
N ILE A 48 -32.79 -29.59 2.95
CA ILE A 48 -31.96 -28.83 1.99
C ILE A 48 -32.84 -27.94 1.13
N THR A 49 -33.92 -28.48 0.57
CA THR A 49 -34.85 -27.73 -0.30
C THR A 49 -35.47 -26.55 0.45
N SER A 50 -35.91 -26.76 1.70
CA SER A 50 -36.45 -25.69 2.54
C SER A 50 -35.39 -24.62 2.88
N CYS A 51 -34.15 -25.03 3.18
CA CYS A 51 -33.05 -24.10 3.42
C CYS A 51 -32.73 -23.27 2.16
N ARG A 52 -32.81 -23.87 0.97
CA ARG A 52 -32.61 -23.19 -0.30
C ARG A 52 -33.70 -22.16 -0.58
N GLU A 53 -34.96 -22.50 -0.35
CA GLU A 53 -36.08 -21.56 -0.46
C GLU A 53 -35.91 -20.35 0.48
N GLN A 54 -35.53 -20.61 1.74
CA GLN A 54 -35.24 -19.54 2.71
C GLN A 54 -34.03 -18.70 2.29
N HIS A 55 -32.99 -19.31 1.74
CA HIS A 55 -31.81 -18.62 1.21
C HIS A 55 -32.18 -17.65 0.09
N GLU A 56 -32.90 -18.11 -0.93
CA GLU A 56 -33.31 -17.28 -2.07
C GLU A 56 -34.25 -16.16 -1.63
N ALA A 57 -35.20 -16.45 -0.73
CA ALA A 57 -36.12 -15.44 -0.21
C ALA A 57 -35.40 -14.34 0.59
N LEU A 58 -34.48 -14.70 1.48
CA LEU A 58 -33.68 -13.74 2.26
C LEU A 58 -32.73 -12.95 1.37
N LYS A 59 -32.11 -13.61 0.37
CA LYS A 59 -31.26 -12.94 -0.62
C LYS A 59 -32.03 -11.88 -1.40
N ALA A 60 -33.22 -12.22 -1.90
CA ALA A 60 -34.09 -11.27 -2.59
C ALA A 60 -34.52 -10.10 -1.68
N GLN A 61 -34.80 -10.37 -0.39
CA GLN A 61 -35.13 -9.32 0.58
C GLN A 61 -33.96 -8.37 0.82
N LEU A 62 -32.73 -8.90 0.93
CA LEU A 62 -31.52 -8.08 1.08
C LEU A 62 -31.26 -7.23 -0.16
N GLU A 63 -31.43 -7.78 -1.36
CA GLU A 63 -31.28 -7.04 -2.62
C GLU A 63 -32.31 -5.92 -2.77
N GLN A 64 -33.54 -6.11 -2.29
CA GLN A 64 -34.57 -5.06 -2.25
C GLN A 64 -34.30 -4.01 -1.17
N GLY A 65 -33.62 -4.39 -0.09
CA GLY A 65 -33.19 -3.50 0.98
C GLY A 65 -31.94 -2.68 0.66
N ARG A 66 -31.26 -2.94 -0.47
CA ARG A 66 -30.06 -2.20 -0.88
C ARG A 66 -30.41 -0.77 -1.30
N ASP A 67 -29.77 0.18 -0.64
CA ASP A 67 -29.74 1.57 -1.11
C ASP A 67 -28.73 1.70 -2.26
N ARG A 68 -29.24 1.54 -3.48
CA ARG A 68 -28.43 1.63 -4.70
C ARG A 68 -27.79 3.01 -4.90
N LEU A 69 -28.44 4.08 -4.43
CA LEU A 69 -27.87 5.43 -4.54
C LEU A 69 -26.68 5.56 -3.61
N LEU A 70 -26.78 5.03 -2.39
CA LEU A 70 -25.66 4.99 -1.47
C LEU A 70 -24.52 4.13 -2.02
N GLU A 71 -24.80 2.97 -2.63
CA GLU A 71 -23.76 2.12 -3.24
C GLU A 71 -23.02 2.83 -4.37
N ILE A 72 -23.74 3.47 -5.30
CA ILE A 72 -23.16 4.23 -6.41
C ILE A 72 -22.35 5.43 -5.90
N HIS A 73 -22.88 6.15 -4.91
CA HIS A 73 -22.18 7.29 -4.34
C HIS A 73 -20.93 6.85 -3.56
N SER A 74 -21.00 5.70 -2.87
CA SER A 74 -19.90 5.21 -2.04
C SER A 74 -18.76 4.60 -2.86
N ASN A 75 -19.07 3.95 -3.99
CA ASN A 75 -18.02 3.39 -4.86
C ASN A 75 -17.34 4.45 -5.75
N GLY A 76 -17.91 5.66 -5.86
CA GLY A 76 -17.36 6.77 -6.65
C GLY A 76 -17.43 6.61 -8.17
N GLY A 77 -17.89 5.45 -8.65
CA GLY A 77 -18.08 5.11 -10.05
C GLY A 77 -16.82 5.24 -10.90
N GLU A 78 -17.02 5.67 -12.15
CA GLU A 78 -15.95 5.79 -13.15
C GLU A 78 -14.83 6.74 -12.73
N LYS A 79 -15.14 7.81 -11.98
CA LYS A 79 -14.14 8.78 -11.51
C LYS A 79 -13.14 8.15 -10.54
N ALA A 80 -13.61 7.26 -9.66
CA ALA A 80 -12.74 6.55 -8.73
C ALA A 80 -11.84 5.57 -9.48
N GLN A 81 -12.36 4.91 -10.51
CA GLN A 81 -11.58 3.99 -11.34
C GLN A 81 -10.49 4.73 -12.14
N GLN A 82 -10.81 5.89 -12.73
CA GLN A 82 -9.80 6.73 -13.40
C GLN A 82 -8.71 7.20 -12.43
N LEU A 83 -9.10 7.60 -11.21
CA LEU A 83 -8.13 7.98 -10.18
C LEU A 83 -7.23 6.80 -9.77
N ALA A 84 -7.79 5.61 -9.60
CA ALA A 84 -7.03 4.40 -9.29
C ALA A 84 -5.99 4.11 -10.37
N GLN A 85 -6.38 4.19 -11.64
CA GLN A 85 -5.46 4.00 -12.76
C GLN A 85 -4.35 5.07 -12.78
N SER A 86 -4.67 6.34 -12.49
CA SER A 86 -3.64 7.39 -12.40
C SER A 86 -2.65 7.18 -11.25
N ILE A 87 -3.05 6.45 -10.20
CA ILE A 87 -2.15 6.08 -9.09
C ILE A 87 -1.27 4.90 -9.51
N GLU A 88 -1.84 3.88 -10.16
CA GLU A 88 -1.08 2.75 -10.71
C GLU A 88 0.01 3.21 -11.68
N GLU A 89 -0.29 4.17 -12.56
CA GLU A 89 0.70 4.76 -13.48
C GLU A 89 1.85 5.50 -12.76
N GLN A 90 1.63 5.99 -11.53
CA GLN A 90 2.68 6.64 -10.74
C GLN A 90 3.56 5.63 -10.00
N ASP A 91 3.07 4.42 -9.74
CA ASP A 91 3.85 3.38 -9.06
C ASP A 91 4.97 2.83 -9.95
N ASP A 92 4.82 2.90 -11.28
CA ASP A 92 5.85 2.52 -12.27
C ASP A 92 7.02 3.52 -12.36
N ASP A 93 7.05 4.55 -11.52
CA ASP A 93 8.12 5.55 -11.53
C ASP A 93 9.43 5.02 -10.91
N THR A 94 10.33 4.57 -11.79
CA THR A 94 11.70 4.17 -11.45
C THR A 94 12.55 5.26 -10.78
N SER A 95 12.14 6.53 -10.85
CA SER A 95 12.88 7.64 -10.22
C SER A 95 12.94 7.51 -8.70
N LEU A 96 11.88 6.99 -8.07
CA LEU A 96 11.83 6.76 -6.63
C LEU A 96 12.88 5.73 -6.21
N ILE A 97 13.02 4.65 -6.96
CA ILE A 97 13.98 3.58 -6.66
C ILE A 97 15.39 4.16 -6.72
N ALA A 98 15.75 4.79 -7.82
CA ALA A 98 17.08 5.39 -7.98
C ALA A 98 17.37 6.46 -6.90
N PHE A 99 16.37 7.27 -6.55
CA PHE A 99 16.47 8.26 -5.49
C PHE A 99 16.69 7.64 -4.11
N ALA A 100 15.88 6.64 -3.74
CA ALA A 100 15.94 5.98 -2.45
C ALA A 100 17.27 5.26 -2.24
N MET A 101 17.76 4.55 -3.26
CA MET A 101 19.05 3.84 -3.20
C MET A 101 20.21 4.81 -2.98
N ASN A 102 20.21 5.95 -3.68
CA ASN A 102 21.21 7.01 -3.51
C ASN A 102 21.10 7.69 -2.13
N LEU A 103 19.88 7.96 -1.67
CA LEU A 103 19.64 8.51 -0.34
C LEU A 103 20.21 7.60 0.76
N PHE A 104 19.92 6.30 0.69
CA PHE A 104 20.43 5.33 1.65
C PHE A 104 21.95 5.19 1.59
N ASP A 105 22.55 5.22 0.41
CA ASP A 105 24.01 5.20 0.24
C ASP A 105 24.69 6.44 0.86
N ILE A 106 24.14 7.64 0.62
CA ILE A 106 24.63 8.89 1.23
C ILE A 106 24.54 8.85 2.76
N ILE A 107 23.44 8.30 3.30
CA ILE A 107 23.26 8.14 4.76
C ILE A 107 24.23 7.09 5.31
N GLY A 108 24.72 6.17 4.48
CA GLY A 108 25.59 5.06 4.87
C GLY A 108 24.79 3.83 5.33
N ILE A 109 23.60 3.59 4.80
CA ILE A 109 22.82 2.37 5.08
C ILE A 109 23.23 1.29 4.08
N ASN A 110 23.55 0.09 4.58
CA ASN A 110 23.90 -1.05 3.74
C ASN A 110 22.64 -1.58 3.04
N GLN A 111 22.77 -1.90 1.75
CA GLN A 111 21.68 -2.34 0.89
C GLN A 111 22.04 -3.71 0.30
N ASP A 112 21.34 -4.76 0.72
CA ASP A 112 21.56 -6.14 0.26
C ASP A 112 20.36 -6.60 -0.58
N ASP A 113 20.56 -6.78 -1.88
CA ASP A 113 19.53 -7.25 -2.82
C ASP A 113 19.35 -8.77 -2.67
N ARG A 114 18.17 -9.18 -2.20
CA ARG A 114 17.81 -10.58 -1.98
C ARG A 114 17.13 -11.24 -3.17
N GLY A 115 16.95 -10.52 -4.28
CA GLY A 115 16.10 -10.93 -5.40
C GLY A 115 14.62 -10.73 -5.10
N ASP A 116 13.75 -11.05 -6.06
CA ASP A 116 12.30 -10.86 -5.98
C ASP A 116 11.87 -9.41 -5.63
N ASN A 117 12.65 -8.41 -6.06
CA ASN A 117 12.42 -7.00 -5.77
C ASN A 117 12.39 -6.68 -4.25
N LEU A 118 13.20 -7.40 -3.47
CA LEU A 118 13.38 -7.20 -2.04
C LEU A 118 14.81 -6.78 -1.71
N ILE A 119 14.93 -5.75 -0.89
CA ILE A 119 16.21 -5.22 -0.45
C ILE A 119 16.21 -5.20 1.08
N VAL A 120 17.27 -5.73 1.67
CA VAL A 120 17.49 -5.70 3.11
C VAL A 120 18.35 -4.49 3.43
N LEU A 121 17.79 -3.58 4.21
CA LEU A 121 18.49 -2.42 4.75
C LEU A 121 19.08 -2.77 6.10
N THR A 122 20.38 -2.58 6.28
CA THR A 122 21.04 -2.76 7.58
C THR A 122 21.86 -1.52 7.95
N PRO A 123 21.89 -1.15 9.24
CA PRO A 123 22.75 -0.06 9.68
C PRO A 123 24.23 -0.40 9.46
N SER A 124 25.07 0.62 9.33
CA SER A 124 26.51 0.46 9.12
C SER A 124 27.33 1.33 10.07
N ASP A 125 28.61 0.98 10.24
CA ASP A 125 29.55 1.72 11.10
C ASP A 125 29.86 3.14 10.57
N HIS A 126 29.56 3.44 9.31
CA HIS A 126 29.84 4.72 8.66
C HIS A 126 28.60 5.58 8.43
N MET A 127 27.50 5.30 9.15
CA MET A 127 26.28 6.08 9.05
C MET A 127 26.49 7.54 9.46
N LEU A 128 25.82 8.46 8.77
CA LEU A 128 25.83 9.90 9.08
C LEU A 128 25.21 10.23 10.44
N VAL A 129 24.24 9.41 10.87
CA VAL A 129 23.54 9.55 12.15
C VAL A 129 23.64 8.25 12.95
N PRO A 130 23.76 8.32 14.29
CA PRO A 130 23.83 7.12 15.12
C PRO A 130 22.59 6.22 15.00
N ASP A 131 21.41 6.84 14.95
CA ASP A 131 20.13 6.15 14.82
C ASP A 131 19.31 6.78 13.69
N PHE A 132 18.86 5.95 12.73
CA PHE A 132 18.00 6.40 11.64
C PHE A 132 16.52 6.11 11.96
N PRO A 133 15.64 7.12 12.08
CA PRO A 133 14.25 6.91 12.45
C PRO A 133 13.50 6.03 11.45
N GLY A 134 13.09 4.84 11.89
CA GLY A 134 12.37 3.85 11.09
C GLY A 134 13.22 2.66 10.64
N LEU A 135 14.54 2.68 10.87
CA LEU A 135 15.42 1.54 10.62
C LEU A 135 15.74 0.82 11.95
N PRO A 136 15.31 -0.45 12.13
CA PRO A 136 15.70 -1.26 13.28
C PRO A 136 17.20 -1.62 13.25
N GLU A 137 17.80 -1.91 14.40
CA GLU A 137 19.19 -2.38 14.49
C GLU A 137 19.41 -3.71 13.74
N ASP A 138 18.42 -4.60 13.77
CA ASP A 138 18.43 -5.89 13.05
C ASP A 138 18.22 -5.72 11.52
N GLY A 139 17.98 -4.49 11.06
CA GLY A 139 17.62 -4.17 9.68
C GLY A 139 16.13 -4.35 9.36
N CYS A 140 15.75 -3.98 8.15
CA CYS A 140 14.41 -4.21 7.63
C CYS A 140 14.42 -4.59 6.15
N THR A 141 13.43 -5.38 5.73
CA THR A 141 13.22 -5.71 4.32
C THR A 141 12.28 -4.68 3.71
N ILE A 142 12.64 -4.18 2.53
CA ILE A 142 11.84 -3.20 1.79
C ILE A 142 11.53 -3.70 0.38
N THR A 143 10.43 -3.22 -0.19
CA THR A 143 10.07 -3.42 -1.59
C THR A 143 9.46 -2.14 -2.17
N PHE A 144 9.67 -1.92 -3.46
CA PHE A 144 9.05 -0.84 -4.22
C PHE A 144 7.84 -1.31 -5.03
N GLU A 145 7.57 -2.61 -5.03
CA GLU A 145 6.49 -3.21 -5.82
C GLU A 145 5.30 -3.54 -4.93
N ARG A 146 4.12 -3.03 -5.30
CA ARG A 146 2.89 -3.21 -4.51
C ARG A 146 2.48 -4.67 -4.43
N ASP A 147 2.58 -5.42 -5.52
CA ASP A 147 2.19 -6.83 -5.56
C ASP A 147 3.05 -7.70 -4.64
N VAL A 148 4.35 -7.41 -4.56
CA VAL A 148 5.26 -8.07 -3.63
C VAL A 148 4.88 -7.73 -2.20
N ALA A 149 4.62 -6.45 -1.89
CA ALA A 149 4.21 -6.02 -0.55
C ALA A 149 2.88 -6.66 -0.09
N LEU A 150 1.93 -6.87 -1.00
CA LEU A 150 0.67 -7.55 -0.70
C LEU A 150 0.87 -9.04 -0.40
N SER A 151 1.89 -9.67 -0.99
CA SER A 151 2.22 -11.07 -0.76
C SER A 151 3.10 -11.31 0.49
N ARG A 152 3.87 -10.29 0.88
CA ARG A 152 4.87 -10.35 1.96
C ARG A 152 4.68 -9.22 2.96
N GLU A 153 3.93 -9.50 4.02
CA GLU A 153 3.68 -8.55 5.11
C GLU A 153 4.94 -8.18 5.92
N ASP A 154 6.02 -8.97 5.80
CA ASP A 154 7.32 -8.70 6.43
C ASP A 154 8.15 -7.64 5.70
N ALA A 155 7.78 -7.29 4.47
CA ALA A 155 8.44 -6.25 3.68
C ALA A 155 7.70 -4.91 3.79
N GLN A 156 8.46 -3.82 3.97
CA GLN A 156 7.89 -2.47 3.96
C GLN A 156 7.74 -1.95 2.52
N PHE A 157 6.54 -1.50 2.16
CA PHE A 157 6.28 -0.87 0.87
C PHE A 157 6.76 0.58 0.86
N ILE A 158 7.77 0.86 0.03
CA ILE A 158 8.40 2.17 -0.06
C ILE A 158 7.72 3.04 -1.12
N THR A 159 7.23 4.19 -0.67
CA THR A 159 6.67 5.26 -1.50
C THR A 159 7.33 6.60 -1.13
N TRP A 160 7.06 7.65 -1.91
CA TRP A 160 7.49 9.02 -1.57
C TRP A 160 7.01 9.50 -0.20
N GLU A 161 5.90 8.96 0.31
CA GLU A 161 5.34 9.32 1.61
C GLU A 161 5.87 8.46 2.76
N HIS A 162 6.63 7.41 2.46
CA HIS A 162 7.15 6.50 3.46
C HIS A 162 8.03 7.25 4.48
N PRO A 163 7.89 6.99 5.80
CA PRO A 163 8.67 7.68 6.82
C PRO A 163 10.18 7.63 6.59
N LEU A 164 10.73 6.51 6.10
CA LEU A 164 12.17 6.40 5.78
C LEU A 164 12.61 7.44 4.74
N ILE A 165 11.84 7.63 3.67
CA ILE A 165 12.17 8.60 2.62
C ILE A 165 12.03 10.02 3.14
N ARG A 166 10.94 10.30 3.85
CA ARG A 166 10.68 11.64 4.41
C ARG A 166 11.72 12.04 5.46
N ASN A 167 12.10 11.11 6.34
CA ASN A 167 13.08 11.36 7.39
C ASN A 167 14.48 11.54 6.79
N GLY A 168 14.84 10.73 5.77
CA GLY A 168 16.10 10.91 5.05
C GLY A 168 16.14 12.24 4.29
N LEU A 169 15.05 12.62 3.63
CA LEU A 169 14.90 13.95 3.01
C LEU A 169 15.07 15.08 4.03
N ASP A 170 14.40 14.98 5.17
CA ASP A 170 14.47 16.00 6.22
C ASP A 170 15.89 16.12 6.80
N LEU A 171 16.58 15.00 6.98
CA LEU A 171 17.97 14.94 7.45
C LEU A 171 18.91 15.68 6.49
N ILE A 172 18.81 15.40 5.19
CA ILE A 172 19.66 16.03 4.17
C ILE A 172 19.29 17.51 3.95
N LEU A 173 18.00 17.85 3.93
CA LEU A 173 17.53 19.22 3.69
C LEU A 173 17.71 20.15 4.88
N SER A 174 17.70 19.60 6.10
CA SER A 174 17.95 20.37 7.33
C SER A 174 19.44 20.48 7.66
N GLY A 175 20.24 19.55 7.14
CA GLY A 175 21.69 19.59 7.25
C GLY A 175 22.35 20.62 6.32
N ASP A 176 23.64 20.84 6.54
CA ASP A 176 24.51 21.65 5.68
C ASP A 176 25.33 20.80 4.69
N THR A 177 25.15 19.47 4.73
CA THR A 177 25.85 18.52 3.86
C THR A 177 25.44 18.74 2.40
N GLY A 178 26.43 18.93 1.52
CA GLY A 178 26.19 19.24 0.11
C GLY A 178 25.88 20.71 -0.18
N SER A 179 25.96 21.62 0.81
CA SER A 179 25.73 23.05 0.62
C SER A 179 26.84 23.78 -0.14
N SER A 180 28.06 23.23 -0.16
CA SER A 180 29.22 23.80 -0.84
C SER A 180 30.11 22.70 -1.38
N THR A 181 30.46 22.78 -2.66
CA THR A 181 31.37 21.85 -3.33
C THR A 181 32.21 22.58 -4.37
N ILE A 182 33.39 22.04 -4.68
CA ILE A 182 34.24 22.52 -5.76
C ILE A 182 34.48 21.37 -6.74
N SER A 183 34.27 21.64 -8.03
CA SER A 183 34.45 20.66 -9.09
C SER A 183 35.33 21.23 -10.19
N LEU A 184 36.12 20.36 -10.82
CA LEU A 184 37.02 20.73 -11.91
C LEU A 184 36.45 20.25 -13.24
N LEU A 185 36.08 21.20 -14.11
CA LEU A 185 35.60 20.90 -15.45
C LEU A 185 36.76 20.87 -16.47
N LYS A 186 37.08 19.69 -16.99
CA LYS A 186 38.08 19.53 -18.07
C LYS A 186 37.41 19.71 -19.43
N ASN A 187 37.45 20.93 -19.97
CA ASN A 187 36.90 21.23 -21.30
C ASN A 187 37.89 22.04 -22.15
N LYS A 188 38.25 21.52 -23.34
CA LYS A 188 39.19 22.18 -24.27
C LYS A 188 38.59 23.42 -24.96
N ALA A 189 37.27 23.57 -24.93
CA ALA A 189 36.58 24.68 -25.57
C ALA A 189 36.50 25.96 -24.70
N LEU A 190 36.88 25.88 -23.42
CA LEU A 190 36.81 27.02 -22.49
C LEU A 190 38.19 27.65 -22.27
N PRO A 191 38.29 28.98 -22.11
CA PRO A 191 39.51 29.65 -21.71
C PRO A 191 40.07 29.13 -20.38
N VAL A 192 41.40 29.17 -20.22
CA VAL A 192 42.03 28.84 -18.94
C VAL A 192 41.66 29.87 -17.88
N GLY A 193 41.32 29.39 -16.68
CA GLY A 193 40.92 30.26 -15.56
C GLY A 193 39.46 30.71 -15.59
N THR A 194 38.60 30.13 -16.43
CA THR A 194 37.15 30.36 -16.34
C THR A 194 36.61 29.86 -15.00
N LEU A 195 35.90 30.74 -14.29
CA LEU A 195 35.19 30.43 -13.06
C LEU A 195 33.70 30.34 -13.35
N LEU A 196 33.08 29.23 -12.94
CA LEU A 196 31.63 29.04 -12.94
C LEU A 196 31.20 28.87 -11.48
N VAL A 197 30.11 29.53 -11.11
CA VAL A 197 29.56 29.46 -9.76
C VAL A 197 28.07 29.15 -9.89
N GLU A 198 27.68 27.94 -9.51
CA GLU A 198 26.29 27.53 -9.47
C GLU A 198 25.71 27.91 -8.10
N LEU A 199 24.66 28.72 -8.10
CA LEU A 199 23.96 29.15 -6.89
C LEU A 199 22.53 28.59 -6.90
N ILE A 200 22.22 27.79 -5.89
CA ILE A 200 20.90 27.20 -5.70
C ILE A 200 20.18 27.98 -4.60
N TYR A 201 19.21 28.81 -4.99
CA TYR A 201 18.38 29.54 -4.03
C TYR A 201 17.15 28.71 -3.65
N VAL A 202 16.74 28.81 -2.39
CA VAL A 202 15.53 28.17 -1.87
C VAL A 202 14.56 29.25 -1.41
N VAL A 203 13.36 29.24 -1.99
CA VAL A 203 12.28 30.12 -1.53
C VAL A 203 11.47 29.39 -0.46
N GLU A 204 11.42 29.96 0.73
CA GLU A 204 10.68 29.40 1.86
C GLU A 204 9.60 30.36 2.35
N ALA A 205 8.42 29.80 2.65
CA ALA A 205 7.34 30.50 3.32
C ALA A 205 7.15 29.91 4.71
N GLN A 206 7.19 30.77 5.74
CA GLN A 206 6.94 30.36 7.13
C GLN A 206 5.42 30.37 7.38
N ALA A 207 4.80 29.19 7.34
CA ALA A 207 3.36 29.03 7.53
C ALA A 207 3.02 27.72 8.26
N PRO A 208 2.00 27.68 9.12
CA PRO A 208 1.54 26.45 9.75
C PRO A 208 1.04 25.43 8.72
N LYS A 209 1.34 24.14 8.95
CA LYS A 209 1.02 23.03 8.03
C LYS A 209 -0.47 22.96 7.63
N GLN A 210 -1.37 23.42 8.49
CA GLN A 210 -2.81 23.47 8.24
C GLN A 210 -3.20 24.33 7.02
N LEU A 211 -2.39 25.32 6.65
CA LEU A 211 -2.66 26.19 5.49
C LEU A 211 -2.34 25.55 4.13
N GLN A 212 -1.82 24.32 4.11
CA GLN A 212 -1.53 23.55 2.89
C GLN A 212 -0.72 24.31 1.83
N LEU A 213 0.15 25.25 2.25
CA LEU A 213 0.93 26.09 1.34
C LEU A 213 1.78 25.26 0.36
N ASN A 214 2.24 24.08 0.78
CA ASN A 214 3.02 23.14 -0.04
C ASN A 214 2.30 22.71 -1.33
N ARG A 215 0.97 22.82 -1.40
CA ARG A 215 0.20 22.52 -2.63
C ARG A 215 0.45 23.54 -3.74
N PHE A 216 0.72 24.80 -3.37
CA PHE A 216 0.85 25.91 -4.33
C PHE A 216 2.29 26.42 -4.43
N LEU A 217 2.99 26.44 -3.29
CA LEU A 217 4.37 26.89 -3.18
C LEU A 217 5.16 25.91 -2.29
N PRO A 218 5.45 24.69 -2.79
CA PRO A 218 6.45 23.84 -2.13
C PRO A 218 7.81 24.56 -2.14
N ARG A 219 8.75 24.12 -1.29
CA ARG A 219 10.14 24.63 -1.31
C ARG A 219 10.74 24.44 -2.70
N ARG A 220 10.66 25.47 -3.53
CA ARG A 220 11.16 25.45 -4.91
C ARG A 220 12.61 25.88 -4.90
N ARG A 221 13.45 25.03 -5.49
CA ARG A 221 14.83 25.37 -5.83
C ARG A 221 14.83 26.16 -7.13
N SER A 222 15.52 27.30 -7.15
CA SER A 222 15.83 28.03 -8.37
C SER A 222 17.34 28.01 -8.57
N VAL A 223 17.77 27.43 -9.69
CA VAL A 223 19.18 27.32 -10.06
C VAL A 223 19.57 28.55 -10.87
N CYS A 224 20.63 29.23 -10.44
CA CYS A 224 21.29 30.29 -11.19
C CYS A 224 22.68 29.78 -11.61
N CYS A 225 22.92 29.69 -12.92
CA CYS A 225 24.19 29.26 -13.51
C CYS A 225 24.97 30.45 -14.08
#